data_AF-W7THL3-F1
#
_entry.id   AF-W7THL3-F1
#
_cell.length_a   1.000
_cell.length_b   1.000
_cell.length_c   1.000
_cell.angle_alpha   90.00
_cell.angle_beta   90.00
_cell.angle_gamma   90.00
#
_symmetry.space_group_name_H-M   'P 1'
#
loop_
_entity.id
_entity.type
_entity.pdbx_description
1 polymer ?
#
loop_
_entity_poly.entity_id
_entity_poly.type
_entity_poly.pdbx_seq_one_letter_code
_entity_poly.pdbx_strand_id
1 'polypeptide(L)'
;MHRFPRRSILLIALLDTLSLVVMVVAGASTPPVLTVLFMQATLPFLLLLSSCPPSFPTCFATAKRREQKRFHRAHWQGGGLILLGIGVAMAPTVHVAFWHRQTDIGINTLAYVLCCLPAAVSQLAKEQAIIEFAQPINFYYLNLLLGIYQFVLLLVLSPLTYRLQGLGMGWDPYGATDLGTAVSDLCLCLFTARSIPPGRYPIEPECRYASLATFLYILCTLLVTFAVNGVLASGTPQMLYRTINGSVALAFLALAVYSVNKWAWVSSYALNVFDFIGLFLVLAGMEWYHSQPEPDTEMLTQFSLEDGEFF
;
A
#
# COMPACT_ATOMS: atom_id res chain seq x y z
N MET A 1 -8.01 21.95 26.53
CA MET A 1 -8.27 20.67 25.82
C MET A 1 -8.77 20.97 24.43
N HIS A 2 -7.89 20.99 23.43
CA HIS A 2 -8.34 21.12 22.03
C HIS A 2 -9.00 19.81 21.60
N ARG A 3 -10.24 19.88 21.11
CA ARG A 3 -10.95 18.70 20.59
C ARG A 3 -10.19 18.16 19.40
N PHE A 4 -9.95 16.85 19.41
CA PHE A 4 -9.32 16.10 18.33
C PHE A 4 -9.99 16.40 16.97
N PRO A 5 -9.25 16.72 15.90
CA PRO A 5 -9.79 17.21 14.64
C PRO A 5 -10.42 16.08 13.83
N ARG A 6 -11.66 15.69 14.18
CA ARG A 6 -12.40 14.59 13.53
C ARG A 6 -12.40 14.65 11.99
N ARG A 7 -12.39 15.87 11.42
CA ARG A 7 -12.33 16.09 9.97
C ARG A 7 -11.01 15.64 9.34
N SER A 8 -9.88 15.89 9.99
CA SER A 8 -8.56 15.49 9.48
C SER A 8 -8.39 13.98 9.50
N ILE A 9 -8.84 13.30 10.56
CA ILE A 9 -8.80 11.82 10.65
C ILE A 9 -9.73 11.18 9.63
N LEU A 10 -10.92 11.75 9.41
CA LEU A 10 -11.84 11.27 8.39
C LEU A 10 -11.22 11.39 6.99
N LEU A 11 -10.53 12.49 6.69
CA LEU A 11 -9.84 12.69 5.41
C LEU A 11 -8.67 11.70 5.24
N ILE A 12 -7.89 11.47 6.29
CA ILE A 12 -6.82 10.46 6.31
C ILE A 12 -7.40 9.07 6.05
N ALA A 13 -8.46 8.69 6.78
CA ALA A 13 -9.12 7.40 6.60
C ALA A 13 -9.70 7.24 5.20
N LEU A 14 -10.26 8.31 4.61
CA LEU A 14 -10.78 8.31 3.24
C LEU A 14 -9.68 8.07 2.20
N LEU A 15 -8.53 8.73 2.35
CA LEU A 15 -7.40 8.54 1.44
C LEU A 15 -6.78 7.14 1.57
N ASP A 16 -6.62 6.63 2.79
CA ASP A 16 -6.16 5.27 3.03
C ASP A 16 -7.13 4.24 2.42
N THR A 17 -8.45 4.44 2.62
CA THR A 17 -9.47 3.56 2.05
C THR A 17 -9.44 3.61 0.53
N LEU A 18 -9.31 4.81 -0.07
CA LEU A 18 -9.21 4.96 -1.52
C LEU A 18 -7.98 4.22 -2.08
N SER A 19 -6.82 4.39 -1.44
CA SER A 19 -5.60 3.67 -1.82
C SER A 19 -5.80 2.15 -1.75
N LEU A 20 -6.35 1.66 -0.62
CA LEU A 20 -6.63 0.24 -0.41
C LEU A 20 -7.62 -0.32 -1.44
N VAL A 21 -8.68 0.40 -1.75
CA VAL A 21 -9.67 0.00 -2.76
C VAL A 21 -9.00 -0.13 -4.13
N VAL A 22 -8.22 0.85 -4.55
CA VAL A 22 -7.51 0.80 -5.83
C VAL A 22 -6.49 -0.33 -5.84
N MET A 23 -5.75 -0.57 -4.74
CA MET A 23 -4.84 -1.71 -4.62
C MET A 23 -5.55 -3.05 -4.80
N VAL A 24 -6.69 -3.25 -4.16
CA VAL A 24 -7.45 -4.51 -4.26
C VAL A 24 -7.98 -4.72 -5.67
N VAL A 25 -8.57 -3.67 -6.24
CA VAL A 25 -9.14 -3.69 -7.58
C VAL A 25 -8.06 -3.96 -8.64
N ALA A 26 -6.96 -3.21 -8.60
CA ALA A 26 -5.86 -3.31 -9.55
C ALA A 26 -4.97 -4.54 -9.32
N GLY A 27 -4.86 -4.99 -8.07
CA GLY A 27 -4.09 -6.16 -7.69
C GLY A 27 -4.61 -7.46 -8.29
N ALA A 28 -5.89 -7.51 -8.67
CA ALA A 28 -6.52 -8.69 -9.26
C ALA A 28 -5.88 -9.13 -10.60
N SER A 29 -5.30 -8.20 -11.36
CA SER A 29 -4.67 -8.48 -12.67
C SER A 29 -3.20 -8.06 -12.74
N THR A 30 -2.65 -7.52 -11.65
CA THR A 30 -1.24 -7.11 -11.57
C THR A 30 -0.39 -8.31 -11.13
N PRO A 31 0.76 -8.58 -11.78
CA PRO A 31 1.67 -9.63 -11.33
C PRO A 31 2.07 -9.44 -9.86
N PRO A 32 1.95 -10.48 -9.01
CA PRO A 32 2.17 -10.37 -7.56
C PRO A 32 3.53 -9.76 -7.21
N VAL A 33 4.57 -10.14 -7.95
CA VAL A 33 5.94 -9.67 -7.74
C VAL A 33 6.08 -8.16 -7.93
N LEU A 34 5.34 -7.60 -8.89
CA LEU A 34 5.36 -6.17 -9.18
C LEU A 34 4.64 -5.35 -8.12
N THR A 35 3.65 -5.92 -7.42
CA THR A 35 2.92 -5.20 -6.36
C THR A 35 3.85 -4.67 -5.26
N VAL A 36 4.84 -5.47 -4.87
CA VAL A 36 5.83 -5.11 -3.83
C VAL A 36 6.76 -4.00 -4.32
N LEU A 37 7.14 -4.01 -5.60
CA LEU A 37 7.97 -2.96 -6.21
C LEU A 37 7.19 -1.66 -6.37
N PHE A 38 5.95 -1.74 -6.85
CA PHE A 38 5.10 -0.57 -7.10
C PHE A 38 4.71 0.16 -5.81
N MET A 39 4.53 -0.56 -4.70
CA MET A 39 4.33 0.05 -3.38
C MET A 39 5.46 1.02 -2.99
N GLN A 40 6.68 0.80 -3.49
CA GLN A 40 7.82 1.70 -3.22
C GLN A 40 7.71 3.05 -3.94
N ALA A 41 6.77 3.22 -4.89
CA ALA A 41 6.46 4.52 -5.53
C ALA A 41 5.95 5.55 -4.52
N THR A 42 5.50 5.12 -3.34
CA THR A 42 5.04 6.01 -2.28
C THR A 42 6.14 7.01 -1.87
N LEU A 43 7.40 6.57 -1.76
CA LEU A 43 8.54 7.43 -1.39
C LEU A 43 8.78 8.59 -2.38
N PRO A 44 8.97 8.35 -3.70
CA PRO A 44 9.13 9.46 -4.64
C PRO A 44 7.86 10.33 -4.76
N PHE A 45 6.65 9.77 -4.58
CA PHE A 45 5.44 10.60 -4.54
C PHE A 45 5.38 11.50 -3.31
N LEU A 46 5.82 11.03 -2.13
CA LEU A 46 5.98 11.87 -0.94
C LEU A 46 6.93 13.04 -1.20
N LEU A 47 8.09 12.78 -1.84
CA LEU A 47 9.04 13.84 -2.20
C LEU A 47 8.44 14.87 -3.15
N LEU A 48 7.73 14.41 -4.19
CA LEU A 48 7.11 15.30 -5.17
C LEU A 48 6.00 16.14 -4.53
N LEU A 49 5.14 15.53 -3.71
CA LEU A 49 4.04 16.22 -3.04
C LEU A 49 4.51 17.19 -1.96
N SER A 50 5.59 16.87 -1.25
CA SER A 50 6.21 17.76 -0.26
C SER A 50 6.98 18.92 -0.91
N SER A 51 7.44 18.75 -2.15
CA SER A 51 8.19 19.77 -2.92
C SER A 51 7.32 20.57 -3.90
N CYS A 52 6.06 20.21 -4.07
CA CYS A 52 5.11 20.80 -5.01
C CYS A 52 4.83 22.30 -4.70
N PRO A 53 4.80 23.19 -5.72
CA PRO A 53 4.46 24.58 -5.52
C PRO A 53 2.98 24.76 -5.12
N PRO A 54 2.64 25.80 -4.32
CA PRO A 54 1.30 26.02 -3.77
C PRO A 54 0.23 26.38 -4.81
N SER A 55 0.61 26.53 -6.08
CA SER A 55 -0.30 26.81 -7.20
C SER A 55 -1.11 25.59 -7.65
N PHE A 56 -0.76 24.37 -7.21
CA PHE A 56 -1.50 23.16 -7.55
C PHE A 56 -2.57 22.84 -6.49
N PRO A 57 -3.85 22.66 -6.88
CA PRO A 57 -4.97 22.44 -5.95
C PRO A 57 -4.88 21.13 -5.17
N THR A 58 -4.15 20.13 -5.67
CA THR A 58 -3.87 18.86 -4.97
C THR A 58 -2.81 18.98 -3.87
N CYS A 59 -2.03 20.07 -3.86
CA CYS A 59 -0.96 20.34 -2.88
C CYS A 59 -1.43 21.26 -1.73
N PHE A 60 -2.73 21.62 -1.69
CA PHE A 60 -3.28 22.57 -0.71
C PHE A 60 -3.24 22.07 0.73
N ALA A 61 -3.30 20.75 0.94
CA ALA A 61 -3.28 20.18 2.28
C ALA A 61 -1.92 20.32 2.98
N THR A 62 -0.82 20.54 2.23
CA THR A 62 0.56 20.49 2.75
C THR A 62 1.25 21.87 2.81
N ALA A 63 0.55 22.94 2.41
CA ALA A 63 1.12 24.29 2.26
C ALA A 63 1.77 24.86 3.54
N LYS A 64 1.27 24.49 4.72
CA LYS A 64 1.79 24.96 6.02
C LYS A 64 3.15 24.34 6.39
N ARG A 65 3.55 23.24 5.73
CA ARG A 65 4.78 22.48 6.03
C ARG A 65 5.97 22.81 5.12
N ARG A 66 5.76 23.70 4.14
CA ARG A 66 6.77 24.10 3.15
C ARG A 66 8.00 24.80 3.76
N GLU A 67 7.87 25.41 4.94
CA GLU A 67 8.93 26.23 5.52
C GLU A 67 10.08 25.45 6.17
N GLN A 68 9.95 24.13 6.44
CA GLN A 68 10.96 23.39 7.21
C GLN A 68 11.64 22.20 6.52
N LYS A 69 11.05 21.57 5.48
CA LYS A 69 11.67 20.39 4.84
C LYS A 69 12.63 20.78 3.70
N ARG A 70 13.93 20.86 4.01
CA ARG A 70 14.99 20.91 2.98
C ARG A 70 15.51 19.50 2.70
N PHE A 71 15.02 18.88 1.64
CA PHE A 71 15.53 17.59 1.21
C PHE A 71 16.95 17.72 0.64
N HIS A 72 17.85 16.87 1.14
CA HIS A 72 19.17 16.69 0.57
C HIS A 72 19.09 16.12 -0.87
N ARG A 73 20.14 16.34 -1.67
CA ARG A 73 20.23 15.81 -3.05
C ARG A 73 20.15 14.28 -3.11
N ALA A 74 20.58 13.61 -2.05
CA ALA A 74 20.51 12.15 -1.93
C ALA A 74 19.06 11.64 -2.01
N HIS A 75 18.08 12.33 -1.41
CA HIS A 75 16.69 11.91 -1.50
C HIS A 75 16.16 11.99 -2.93
N TRP A 76 16.49 13.05 -3.67
CA TRP A 76 16.10 13.18 -5.08
C TRP A 76 16.75 12.10 -5.97
N GLN A 77 18.02 11.81 -5.73
CA GLN A 77 18.74 10.76 -6.46
C GLN A 77 18.18 9.36 -6.14
N GLY A 78 17.93 9.06 -4.86
CA GLY A 78 17.34 7.80 -4.42
C GLY A 78 15.91 7.62 -4.93
N GLY A 79 15.08 8.66 -4.83
CA GLY A 79 13.72 8.67 -5.38
C GLY A 79 13.69 8.49 -6.90
N GLY A 80 14.61 9.13 -7.61
CA GLY A 80 14.79 8.93 -9.06
C GLY A 80 15.18 7.50 -9.41
N LEU A 81 16.06 6.88 -8.62
CA LEU A 81 16.48 5.49 -8.82
C LEU A 81 15.34 4.49 -8.55
N ILE A 82 14.50 4.75 -7.54
CA ILE A 82 13.28 3.97 -7.27
C ILE A 82 12.32 4.06 -8.47
N LEU A 83 12.05 5.26 -8.99
CA LEU A 83 11.19 5.44 -10.16
C LEU A 83 11.75 4.74 -11.40
N LEU A 84 13.06 4.78 -11.60
CA LEU A 84 13.73 4.06 -12.69
C LEU A 84 13.53 2.55 -12.54
N GLY A 85 13.75 1.99 -11.35
CA GLY A 85 13.54 0.57 -11.07
C GLY A 85 12.10 0.11 -11.32
N ILE A 86 11.12 0.92 -10.88
CA ILE A 86 9.70 0.69 -11.15
C ILE A 86 9.41 0.73 -12.66
N GLY A 87 9.96 1.71 -13.38
CA GLY A 87 9.80 1.81 -14.84
C GLY A 87 10.37 0.59 -15.58
N VAL A 88 11.55 0.10 -15.17
CA VAL A 88 12.17 -1.10 -15.73
C VAL A 88 11.32 -2.34 -15.46
N ALA A 89 10.80 -2.51 -14.24
CA ALA A 89 9.93 -3.62 -13.88
C ALA A 89 8.57 -3.56 -14.60
N MET A 90 8.07 -2.35 -14.89
CA MET A 90 6.80 -2.15 -15.60
C MET A 90 6.94 -2.37 -17.12
N ALA A 91 8.12 -2.20 -17.70
CA ALA A 91 8.38 -2.34 -19.14
C ALA A 91 7.80 -3.62 -19.79
N PRO A 92 8.01 -4.85 -19.25
CA PRO A 92 7.42 -6.05 -19.83
C PRO A 92 5.88 -6.03 -19.79
N THR A 93 5.26 -5.51 -18.74
CA THR A 93 3.79 -5.41 -18.67
C THR A 93 3.21 -4.43 -19.70
N VAL A 94 3.91 -3.31 -19.94
CA VAL A 94 3.52 -2.34 -20.97
C VAL A 94 3.70 -2.94 -22.37
N HIS A 95 4.79 -3.67 -22.59
CA HIS A 95 5.03 -4.38 -23.85
C HIS A 95 3.92 -5.40 -24.12
N VAL A 96 3.55 -6.21 -23.13
CA VAL A 96 2.44 -7.18 -23.25
C VAL A 96 1.11 -6.48 -23.51
N ALA A 97 0.82 -5.40 -22.80
CA ALA A 97 -0.42 -4.65 -22.99
C ALA A 97 -0.55 -4.08 -24.42
N PHE A 98 0.55 -3.55 -24.97
CA PHE A 98 0.54 -2.93 -26.30
C PHE A 98 0.62 -3.96 -27.44
N TRP A 99 1.54 -4.93 -27.38
CA TRP A 99 1.74 -5.91 -28.47
C TRP A 99 0.72 -7.04 -28.45
N HIS A 100 0.30 -7.52 -27.27
CA HIS A 100 -0.66 -8.62 -27.16
C HIS A 100 -2.11 -8.16 -26.94
N ARG A 101 -2.38 -6.84 -27.00
CA ARG A 101 -3.71 -6.23 -26.79
C ARG A 101 -4.35 -6.62 -25.43
N GLN A 102 -3.56 -7.03 -24.45
CA GLN A 102 -4.03 -7.30 -23.09
C GLN A 102 -4.05 -6.01 -22.28
N THR A 103 -5.01 -5.13 -22.58
CA THR A 103 -5.15 -3.81 -21.95
C THR A 103 -5.35 -3.87 -20.44
N ASP A 104 -5.88 -4.98 -19.94
CA ASP A 104 -6.31 -5.17 -18.57
C ASP A 104 -5.10 -5.16 -17.63
N ILE A 105 -4.04 -5.89 -17.99
CA ILE A 105 -2.80 -5.93 -17.21
C ILE A 105 -2.16 -4.54 -17.15
N GLY A 106 -2.09 -3.83 -18.28
CA GLY A 106 -1.47 -2.51 -18.36
C GLY A 106 -2.23 -1.41 -17.61
N ILE A 107 -3.56 -1.39 -17.69
CA ILE A 107 -4.39 -0.42 -16.96
C ILE A 107 -4.33 -0.70 -15.45
N ASN A 108 -4.40 -1.97 -15.05
CA ASN A 108 -4.31 -2.34 -13.64
C ASN A 108 -2.93 -2.05 -13.06
N THR A 109 -1.83 -2.37 -13.75
CA THR A 109 -0.48 -2.06 -13.24
C THR A 109 -0.28 -0.55 -13.07
N LEU A 110 -0.76 0.26 -14.02
CA LEU A 110 -0.72 1.71 -13.91
C LEU A 110 -1.61 2.25 -12.77
N ALA A 111 -2.83 1.73 -12.63
CA ALA A 111 -3.71 2.07 -11.52
C ALA A 111 -3.10 1.69 -10.16
N TYR A 112 -2.39 0.56 -10.09
CA TYR A 112 -1.67 0.10 -8.90
C TYR A 112 -0.53 1.05 -8.53
N VAL A 113 0.24 1.56 -9.49
CA VAL A 113 1.26 2.59 -9.18
C VAL A 113 0.59 3.87 -8.70
N LEU A 114 -0.50 4.31 -9.36
CA LEU A 114 -1.21 5.54 -8.99
C LEU A 114 -1.89 5.47 -7.62
N CYS A 115 -2.20 4.28 -7.09
CA CYS A 115 -2.76 4.14 -5.73
C CYS A 115 -1.79 4.62 -4.64
N CYS A 116 -0.49 4.73 -4.96
CA CYS A 116 0.52 5.25 -4.04
C CYS A 116 0.41 6.77 -3.85
N LEU A 117 -0.26 7.51 -4.76
CA LEU A 117 -0.52 8.94 -4.60
C LEU A 117 -1.44 9.25 -3.40
N PRO A 118 -2.67 8.70 -3.30
CA PRO A 118 -3.50 8.94 -2.12
C PRO A 118 -2.86 8.39 -0.83
N ALA A 119 -2.09 7.30 -0.90
CA ALA A 119 -1.29 6.82 0.24
C ALA A 119 -0.25 7.85 0.70
N ALA A 120 0.50 8.44 -0.23
CA ALA A 120 1.48 9.48 0.08
C ALA A 120 0.82 10.75 0.66
N VAL A 121 -0.32 11.18 0.10
CA VAL A 121 -1.08 12.31 0.66
C VAL A 121 -1.56 12.00 2.09
N SER A 122 -2.06 10.78 2.32
CA SER A 122 -2.49 10.33 3.64
C SER A 122 -1.34 10.32 4.65
N GLN A 123 -0.16 9.83 4.27
CA GLN A 123 1.04 9.84 5.10
C GLN A 123 1.47 11.28 5.46
N LEU A 124 1.49 12.21 4.50
CA LEU A 124 1.77 13.61 4.77
C LEU A 124 0.73 14.24 5.72
N ALA A 125 -0.54 13.88 5.57
CA ALA A 125 -1.61 14.36 6.45
C ALA A 125 -1.49 13.78 7.88
N LYS A 126 -1.09 12.51 8.04
CA LYS A 126 -0.80 11.90 9.34
C LYS A 126 0.37 12.59 10.04
N GLU A 127 1.46 12.81 9.32
CA GLU A 127 2.63 13.53 9.85
C GLU A 127 2.26 14.95 10.30
N GLN A 128 1.49 15.68 9.48
CA GLN A 128 1.01 17.00 9.85
C GLN A 128 0.11 16.96 11.09
N ALA A 129 -0.79 15.97 11.19
CA ALA A 129 -1.65 15.82 12.36
C ALA A 129 -0.85 15.49 13.64
N ILE A 130 0.28 14.81 13.54
CA ILE A 130 1.15 14.58 14.71
C ILE A 130 1.84 15.88 15.14
N ILE A 131 2.42 16.61 14.18
CA ILE A 131 3.17 17.86 14.46
C ILE A 131 2.24 18.97 14.97
N GLU A 132 1.11 19.20 14.29
CA GLU A 132 0.19 20.32 14.60
C GLU A 132 -0.48 20.15 15.96
N PHE A 133 -0.68 18.90 16.40
CA PHE A 133 -1.38 18.63 17.65
C PHE A 133 -0.47 18.46 18.86
N ALA A 134 0.86 18.39 18.67
CA ALA A 134 1.92 18.49 19.70
C ALA A 134 1.61 17.81 21.05
N GLN A 135 0.80 16.76 21.03
CA GLN A 135 0.46 15.92 22.16
C GLN A 135 0.79 14.49 21.74
N PRO A 136 1.30 13.66 22.66
CA PRO A 136 1.45 12.23 22.39
C PRO A 136 0.06 11.65 22.16
N ILE A 137 -0.35 11.60 20.90
CA ILE A 137 -1.58 10.91 20.51
C ILE A 137 -1.29 9.44 20.75
N ASN A 138 -2.06 8.81 21.63
CA ASN A 138 -1.95 7.38 21.83
C ASN A 138 -2.14 6.65 20.48
N PHE A 139 -1.06 6.04 19.99
CA PHE A 139 -1.02 5.37 18.68
C PHE A 139 -2.11 4.31 18.54
N TYR A 140 -2.44 3.59 19.62
CA TYR A 140 -3.50 2.59 19.63
C TYR A 140 -4.89 3.22 19.41
N TYR A 141 -5.15 4.36 20.03
CA TYR A 141 -6.42 5.08 19.85
C TYR A 141 -6.57 5.62 18.42
N LEU A 142 -5.50 6.19 17.85
CA LEU A 142 -5.50 6.66 16.46
C LEU A 142 -5.74 5.52 15.48
N ASN A 143 -5.02 4.40 15.63
CA ASN A 143 -5.17 3.22 14.77
C ASN A 143 -6.56 2.59 14.89
N LEU A 144 -7.12 2.51 16.10
CA LEU A 144 -8.48 2.02 16.30
C LEU A 144 -9.50 2.91 15.58
N LEU A 145 -9.41 4.23 15.75
CA LEU A 145 -10.35 5.17 15.16
C LEU A 145 -10.23 5.19 13.62
N LEU A 146 -9.01 5.16 13.09
CA LEU A 146 -8.75 5.02 11.65
C LEU A 146 -9.34 3.71 11.12
N GLY A 147 -9.13 2.59 11.82
CA GLY A 147 -9.69 1.30 11.45
C GLY A 147 -11.22 1.29 11.41
N ILE A 148 -11.88 1.92 12.39
CA ILE A 148 -13.35 2.07 12.39
C ILE A 148 -13.82 2.87 11.17
N TYR A 149 -13.19 4.01 10.88
CA TYR A 149 -13.57 4.81 9.70
C TYR A 149 -13.30 4.07 8.39
N GLN A 150 -12.15 3.42 8.25
CA GLN A 150 -11.82 2.61 7.07
C GLN A 150 -12.82 1.47 6.87
N PHE A 151 -13.23 0.78 7.95
CA PHE A 151 -14.23 -0.27 7.87
C PHE A 151 -15.57 0.25 7.36
N VAL A 152 -16.07 1.35 7.92
CA VAL A 152 -17.34 1.97 7.48
C VAL A 152 -17.25 2.44 6.02
N LEU A 153 -16.16 3.11 5.66
CA LEU A 153 -15.95 3.60 4.28
C LEU A 153 -15.83 2.44 3.29
N LEU A 154 -15.12 1.36 3.65
CA LEU A 154 -15.01 0.18 2.82
C LEU A 154 -16.36 -0.50 2.63
N LEU A 155 -17.20 -0.57 3.68
CA LEU A 155 -18.55 -1.12 3.57
C LEU A 155 -19.41 -0.30 2.59
N VAL A 156 -19.31 1.04 2.64
CA VAL A 156 -20.01 1.93 1.70
C VAL A 156 -19.47 1.82 0.27
N LEU A 157 -18.16 1.67 0.10
CA LEU A 157 -17.50 1.55 -1.20
C LEU A 157 -17.55 0.13 -1.77
N SER A 158 -17.83 -0.89 -0.96
CA SER A 158 -17.85 -2.30 -1.35
C SER A 158 -18.62 -2.62 -2.63
N PRO A 159 -19.87 -2.13 -2.87
CA PRO A 159 -20.58 -2.42 -4.12
C PRO A 159 -19.83 -1.88 -5.34
N LEU A 160 -19.17 -0.73 -5.21
CA LEU A 160 -18.34 -0.18 -6.28
C LEU A 160 -17.08 -1.02 -6.49
N THR A 161 -16.45 -1.49 -5.41
CA THR A 161 -15.22 -2.30 -5.49
C THR A 161 -15.43 -3.62 -6.22
N TYR A 162 -16.54 -4.30 -5.97
CA TYR A 162 -16.84 -5.58 -6.64
C TYR A 162 -17.00 -5.40 -8.15
N ARG A 163 -17.68 -4.33 -8.58
CA ARG A 163 -17.87 -4.04 -10.00
C ARG A 163 -16.59 -3.63 -10.72
N LEU A 164 -15.68 -2.98 -10.00
CA LEU A 164 -14.44 -2.47 -10.58
C LEU A 164 -13.29 -3.47 -10.52
N GLN A 165 -13.37 -4.53 -9.72
CA GLN A 165 -12.31 -5.52 -9.60
C GLN A 165 -11.96 -6.11 -10.97
N GLY A 166 -10.68 -6.11 -11.36
CA GLY A 166 -10.26 -6.54 -12.70
C GLY A 166 -10.57 -5.55 -13.82
N LEU A 167 -10.37 -4.24 -13.57
CA LEU A 167 -10.50 -3.16 -14.56
C LEU A 167 -9.88 -3.54 -15.90
N GLY A 168 -10.66 -3.46 -16.98
CA GLY A 168 -10.21 -3.83 -18.34
C GLY A 168 -10.87 -5.11 -18.87
N MET A 169 -11.20 -6.08 -18.01
CA MET A 169 -11.84 -7.34 -18.45
C MET A 169 -13.32 -7.19 -18.89
N GLY A 170 -13.89 -5.99 -18.81
CA GLY A 170 -15.28 -5.67 -19.14
C GLY A 170 -16.00 -4.86 -18.04
N TRP A 171 -17.26 -4.49 -18.27
CA TRP A 171 -18.15 -3.98 -17.21
C TRP A 171 -18.79 -5.18 -16.49
N ASP A 172 -18.74 -5.21 -15.16
CA ASP A 172 -19.33 -6.26 -14.30
C ASP A 172 -18.67 -7.67 -14.35
N PRO A 173 -17.32 -7.80 -14.30
CA PRO A 173 -16.68 -9.12 -14.29
C PRO A 173 -16.99 -9.94 -13.02
N TYR A 174 -17.21 -9.29 -11.86
CA TYR A 174 -17.54 -9.96 -10.59
C TYR A 174 -18.98 -9.65 -10.21
N GLY A 175 -19.91 -10.50 -10.65
CA GLY A 175 -21.38 -10.37 -10.54
C GLY A 175 -21.99 -10.36 -9.13
N ALA A 176 -21.22 -10.00 -8.09
CA ALA A 176 -21.76 -9.69 -6.77
C ALA A 176 -22.41 -8.30 -6.80
N THR A 177 -23.63 -8.23 -7.35
CA THR A 177 -24.40 -6.97 -7.41
C THR A 177 -24.93 -6.54 -6.04
N ASP A 178 -25.03 -7.47 -5.08
CA ASP A 178 -25.62 -7.24 -3.76
C ASP A 178 -24.63 -7.54 -2.63
N LEU A 179 -24.43 -6.56 -1.73
CA LEU A 179 -23.58 -6.70 -0.55
C LEU A 179 -24.05 -7.85 0.36
N GLY A 180 -25.37 -8.03 0.50
CA GLY A 180 -25.95 -9.06 1.37
C GLY A 180 -25.62 -10.48 0.92
N THR A 181 -25.65 -10.74 -0.39
CA THR A 181 -25.29 -12.05 -0.94
C THR A 181 -23.79 -12.29 -0.84
N ALA A 182 -22.97 -11.27 -1.10
CA ALA A 182 -21.52 -11.35 -0.93
C ALA A 182 -21.10 -11.67 0.53
N VAL A 183 -21.74 -11.03 1.51
CA VAL A 183 -21.49 -11.30 2.94
C VAL A 183 -21.96 -12.71 3.31
N SER A 184 -23.14 -13.13 2.84
CA SER A 184 -23.64 -14.49 3.08
C SER A 184 -22.70 -15.55 2.48
N ASP A 185 -22.29 -15.37 1.23
CA ASP A 185 -21.41 -16.29 0.52
C ASP A 185 -20.01 -16.33 1.18
N LEU A 186 -19.49 -15.18 1.64
CA LEU A 186 -18.28 -15.12 2.47
C LEU A 186 -18.43 -15.92 3.76
N CYS A 187 -19.53 -15.74 4.51
CA CYS A 187 -19.76 -16.48 5.74
C CYS A 187 -19.88 -18.00 5.51
N LEU A 188 -20.58 -18.42 4.46
CA LEU A 188 -20.70 -19.82 4.08
C LEU A 188 -19.33 -20.40 3.73
N CYS A 189 -18.55 -19.69 2.91
CA CYS A 189 -17.22 -20.11 2.51
C CYS A 189 -16.26 -20.18 3.71
N LEU A 190 -16.27 -19.15 4.58
CA LEU A 190 -15.34 -19.01 5.70
C LEU A 190 -15.66 -19.96 6.85
N PHE A 191 -16.91 -20.04 7.30
CA PHE A 191 -17.28 -20.80 8.51
C PHE A 191 -17.72 -22.24 8.22
N THR A 192 -18.29 -22.50 7.04
CA THR A 192 -18.83 -23.83 6.72
C THR A 192 -18.02 -24.57 5.66
N ALA A 193 -16.98 -23.95 5.09
CA ALA A 193 -16.18 -24.48 3.97
C ALA A 193 -17.04 -24.94 2.78
N ARG A 194 -18.27 -24.44 2.67
CA ARG A 194 -19.23 -24.85 1.65
C ARG A 194 -18.88 -24.16 0.34
N SER A 195 -18.83 -24.93 -0.74
CA SER A 195 -18.63 -24.38 -2.06
C SER A 195 -19.81 -23.48 -2.45
N ILE A 196 -19.47 -22.36 -3.08
CA ILE A 196 -20.44 -21.42 -3.63
C ILE A 196 -20.90 -21.97 -4.99
N PRO A 197 -22.18 -21.79 -5.38
CA PRO A 197 -22.67 -22.21 -6.69
C PRO A 197 -21.83 -21.66 -7.84
N PRO A 198 -21.51 -22.48 -8.87
CA PRO A 198 -20.72 -22.05 -10.02
C PRO A 198 -21.47 -20.96 -10.80
N GLY A 199 -20.72 -20.06 -11.44
CA GLY A 199 -21.26 -18.97 -12.26
C GLY A 199 -21.69 -17.70 -11.49
N ARG A 200 -21.57 -17.67 -10.16
CA ARG A 200 -21.76 -16.43 -9.37
C ARG A 200 -20.56 -15.49 -9.40
N TYR A 201 -19.37 -16.05 -9.54
CA TYR A 201 -18.09 -15.34 -9.56
C TYR A 201 -17.29 -15.80 -10.80
N PRO A 202 -16.46 -14.91 -11.39
CA PRO A 202 -15.67 -15.24 -12.58
C PRO A 202 -14.54 -16.22 -12.29
N ILE A 203 -14.07 -16.25 -11.03
CA ILE A 203 -13.11 -17.21 -10.52
C ILE A 203 -13.82 -18.01 -9.43
N GLU A 204 -13.87 -19.33 -9.59
CA GLU A 204 -14.52 -20.21 -8.62
C GLU A 204 -13.76 -20.17 -7.28
N PRO A 205 -14.43 -19.82 -6.16
CA PRO A 205 -13.77 -19.69 -4.88
C PRO A 205 -13.46 -21.07 -4.27
N GLU A 206 -12.20 -21.31 -3.94
CA GLU A 206 -11.78 -22.49 -3.17
C GLU A 206 -12.02 -22.29 -1.67
N CYS A 207 -13.18 -22.75 -1.17
CA CYS A 207 -13.56 -22.55 0.24
C CYS A 207 -12.93 -23.52 1.25
N ARG A 208 -12.28 -24.60 0.79
CA ARG A 208 -11.82 -25.71 1.65
C ARG A 208 -10.83 -25.28 2.74
N TYR A 209 -9.97 -24.32 2.45
CA TYR A 209 -8.97 -23.80 3.39
C TYR A 209 -9.16 -22.30 3.68
N ALA A 210 -10.34 -21.75 3.40
CA ALA A 210 -10.61 -20.32 3.55
C ALA A 210 -10.41 -19.86 5.01
N SER A 211 -10.99 -20.57 5.98
CA SER A 211 -10.82 -20.26 7.41
C SER A 211 -9.37 -20.26 7.87
N LEU A 212 -8.62 -21.30 7.49
CA LEU A 212 -7.20 -21.42 7.83
C LEU A 212 -6.39 -20.28 7.20
N ALA A 213 -6.62 -19.99 5.92
CA ALA A 213 -5.94 -18.92 5.20
C ALA A 213 -6.23 -17.55 5.82
N THR A 214 -7.51 -17.26 6.16
CA THR A 214 -7.88 -16.01 6.83
C THR A 214 -7.28 -15.89 8.22
N PHE A 215 -7.29 -16.97 9.01
CA PHE A 215 -6.68 -16.98 10.34
C PHE A 215 -5.17 -16.73 10.26
N LEU A 216 -4.46 -17.43 9.37
CA LEU A 216 -3.03 -17.24 9.15
C LEU A 216 -2.73 -15.82 8.66
N TYR A 217 -3.56 -15.26 7.78
CA TYR A 217 -3.42 -13.87 7.34
C TYR A 217 -3.51 -12.90 8.52
N ILE A 218 -4.55 -13.00 9.35
CA ILE A 218 -4.73 -12.15 10.53
C ILE A 218 -3.53 -12.30 11.48
N LEU A 219 -3.10 -13.53 11.76
CA LEU A 219 -1.95 -13.80 12.62
C LEU A 219 -0.68 -13.15 12.07
N CYS A 220 -0.40 -13.31 10.78
CA CYS A 220 0.75 -12.70 10.12
C CYS A 220 0.68 -11.16 10.18
N THR A 221 -0.48 -10.55 9.96
CA THR A 221 -0.66 -9.09 10.07
C THR A 221 -0.39 -8.58 11.49
N LEU A 222 -0.86 -9.30 12.51
CA LEU A 222 -0.58 -8.99 13.91
C LEU A 222 0.92 -9.12 14.24
N LEU A 223 1.57 -10.19 13.78
CA LEU A 223 3.01 -10.40 13.95
C LEU A 223 3.83 -9.32 13.27
N VAL A 224 3.47 -8.89 12.06
CA VAL A 224 4.13 -7.77 11.36
C VAL A 224 3.96 -6.49 12.15
N THR A 225 2.76 -6.20 12.67
CA THR A 225 2.52 -5.01 13.48
C THR A 225 3.34 -5.02 14.77
N PHE A 226 3.45 -6.19 15.43
CA PHE A 226 4.30 -6.36 16.60
C PHE A 226 5.79 -6.18 16.27
N ALA A 227 6.25 -6.74 15.15
CA ALA A 227 7.63 -6.59 14.68
C ALA A 227 7.97 -5.13 14.36
N VAL A 228 7.08 -4.41 13.66
CA VAL A 228 7.27 -2.99 13.35
C VAL A 228 7.36 -2.16 14.64
N ASN A 229 6.45 -2.38 15.59
CA ASN A 229 6.48 -1.68 16.88
C ASN A 229 7.75 -2.00 17.68
N GLY A 230 8.21 -3.26 17.66
CA GLY A 230 9.47 -3.66 18.31
C GLY A 230 10.69 -2.99 17.69
N VAL A 231 10.72 -2.84 16.36
CA VAL A 231 11.80 -2.12 15.66
C VAL A 231 11.73 -0.62 15.97
N LEU A 232 10.54 -0.02 16.00
CA LEU A 232 10.36 1.39 16.38
C LEU A 232 10.86 1.65 17.81
N ALA A 233 10.59 0.73 18.74
CA ALA A 233 11.04 0.83 20.14
C ALA A 233 12.58 0.77 20.29
N SER A 234 13.30 0.21 19.32
CA SER A 234 14.78 0.18 19.34
C SER A 234 15.44 1.55 19.06
N GLY A 235 14.66 2.58 18.74
CA GLY A 235 15.07 3.99 18.81
C GLY A 235 15.93 4.50 17.64
N THR A 236 16.35 3.65 16.69
CA THR A 236 17.15 4.12 15.54
C THR A 236 16.36 4.08 14.23
N PRO A 237 16.14 5.23 13.57
CA PRO A 237 15.38 5.28 12.31
C PRO A 237 16.08 4.51 11.18
N GLN A 238 17.42 4.43 11.23
CA GLN A 238 18.20 3.64 10.27
C GLN A 238 17.92 2.14 10.35
N MET A 239 17.67 1.58 11.54
CA MET A 239 17.32 0.16 11.67
C MET A 239 15.94 -0.13 11.10
N LEU A 240 14.98 0.80 11.27
CA LEU A 240 13.67 0.70 10.63
C LEU A 240 13.80 0.63 9.11
N TYR A 241 14.55 1.56 8.49
CA TYR A 241 14.71 1.61 7.04
C TYR A 241 15.39 0.38 6.46
N ARG A 242 16.46 -0.11 7.12
CA ARG A 242 17.13 -1.35 6.69
C ARG A 242 16.23 -2.58 6.83
N THR A 243 15.42 -2.64 7.88
CA THR A 243 14.44 -3.73 8.07
C THR A 243 13.38 -3.70 6.99
N ILE A 244 12.85 -2.52 6.65
CA ILE A 244 11.91 -2.35 5.54
C ILE A 244 12.55 -2.80 4.23
N ASN A 245 13.77 -2.36 3.92
CA ASN A 245 14.50 -2.74 2.69
C ASN A 245 14.66 -4.28 2.60
N GLY A 246 15.06 -4.93 3.69
CA GLY A 246 15.15 -6.39 3.77
C GLY A 246 13.79 -7.09 3.60
N SER A 247 12.72 -6.53 4.16
CA SER A 247 11.37 -7.08 4.02
C SER A 247 10.87 -7.03 2.57
N VAL A 248 11.20 -5.98 1.82
CA VAL A 248 10.86 -5.84 0.39
C VAL A 248 11.52 -6.93 -0.43
N ALA A 249 12.82 -7.16 -0.21
CA ALA A 249 13.56 -8.24 -0.89
C ALA A 249 12.98 -9.62 -0.58
N LEU A 250 12.68 -9.90 0.69
CA LEU A 250 12.12 -11.18 1.11
C LEU A 250 10.70 -11.39 0.59
N ALA A 251 9.86 -10.35 0.62
CA ALA A 251 8.51 -10.39 0.06
C ALA A 251 8.53 -10.63 -1.46
N PHE A 252 9.45 -9.98 -2.18
CA PHE A 252 9.64 -10.22 -3.61
C PHE A 252 9.99 -11.68 -3.88
N LEU A 253 10.95 -12.26 -3.14
CA LEU A 253 11.36 -13.66 -3.32
C LEU A 253 10.20 -14.63 -3.03
N ALA A 254 9.44 -14.39 -1.96
CA ALA A 254 8.26 -15.20 -1.62
C ALA A 254 7.20 -15.15 -2.74
N LEU A 255 6.91 -13.95 -3.26
CA LEU A 255 5.97 -13.78 -4.35
C LEU A 255 6.49 -14.27 -5.70
N ALA A 256 7.81 -14.31 -5.91
CA ALA A 256 8.42 -14.90 -7.10
C ALA A 256 8.18 -16.41 -7.13
N VAL A 257 8.34 -17.10 -6.00
CA VAL A 257 8.00 -18.53 -5.87
C VAL A 257 6.51 -18.77 -6.15
N TYR A 258 5.64 -17.94 -5.60
CA TYR A 258 4.20 -18.00 -5.89
C TYR A 258 3.89 -17.75 -7.37
N SER A 259 4.56 -16.76 -7.97
CA SER A 259 4.33 -16.37 -9.36
C SER A 259 4.68 -17.49 -10.33
N VAL A 260 5.81 -18.19 -10.11
CA VAL A 260 6.23 -19.32 -10.95
C VAL A 260 5.28 -20.52 -10.80
N ASN A 261 4.82 -20.80 -9.58
CA ASN A 261 4.03 -22.01 -9.31
C ASN A 261 2.54 -21.88 -9.65
N LYS A 262 1.97 -20.68 -9.59
CA LYS A 262 0.52 -20.46 -9.80
C LYS A 262 0.23 -19.39 -10.84
N TRP A 263 0.85 -18.22 -10.70
CA TRP A 263 0.48 -17.06 -11.53
C TRP A 263 0.87 -17.20 -13.01
N ALA A 264 2.01 -17.81 -13.30
CA ALA A 264 2.50 -18.04 -14.67
C ALA A 264 1.60 -19.01 -15.47
N TRP A 265 0.82 -19.84 -14.77
CA TRP A 265 -0.14 -20.75 -15.40
C TRP A 265 -1.49 -20.10 -15.67
N VAL A 266 -1.84 -19.07 -14.88
CA VAL A 266 -3.11 -18.34 -14.97
C VAL A 266 -2.99 -17.10 -15.86
N SER A 267 -1.80 -16.52 -15.96
CA SER A 267 -1.53 -15.32 -16.75
C SER A 267 -0.40 -15.56 -17.75
N SER A 268 -0.42 -14.87 -18.89
CA SER A 268 0.66 -14.92 -19.89
C SER A 268 1.95 -14.23 -19.42
N TYR A 269 2.02 -13.80 -18.16
CA TYR A 269 3.18 -13.12 -17.58
C TYR A 269 4.07 -14.10 -16.82
N ALA A 270 5.27 -14.33 -17.35
CA ALA A 270 6.33 -15.05 -16.65
C ALA A 270 7.26 -14.06 -15.92
N LEU A 271 7.83 -14.50 -14.80
CA LEU A 271 8.86 -13.76 -14.07
C LEU A 271 10.05 -13.50 -15.01
N ASN A 272 10.42 -12.23 -15.16
CA ASN A 272 11.44 -11.80 -16.12
C ASN A 272 12.70 -11.25 -15.43
N VAL A 273 13.80 -11.21 -16.17
CA VAL A 273 15.06 -10.58 -15.70
C VAL A 273 14.84 -9.10 -15.34
N PHE A 274 13.95 -8.41 -16.06
CA PHE A 274 13.58 -7.03 -15.77
C PHE A 274 13.00 -6.84 -14.36
N ASP A 275 12.31 -7.84 -13.81
CA ASP A 275 11.76 -7.78 -12.45
C ASP A 275 12.88 -7.78 -11.40
N PHE A 276 13.91 -8.59 -11.62
CA PHE A 276 15.10 -8.65 -10.76
C PHE A 276 15.96 -7.39 -10.87
N ILE A 277 16.14 -6.86 -12.08
CA ILE A 277 16.83 -5.57 -12.28
C ILE A 277 16.05 -4.45 -11.60
N GLY A 278 14.72 -4.44 -11.75
CA GLY A 278 13.84 -3.49 -11.07
C GLY A 278 13.95 -3.58 -9.56
N LEU A 279 13.93 -4.79 -8.98
CA LEU A 279 14.18 -5.01 -7.55
C LEU A 279 15.51 -4.42 -7.12
N PHE A 280 16.60 -4.75 -7.81
CA PHE A 280 17.93 -4.25 -7.44
C PHE A 280 17.99 -2.73 -7.44
N LEU A 281 17.45 -2.08 -8.48
CA LEU A 281 17.40 -0.62 -8.57
C LEU A 281 16.54 -0.01 -7.45
N VAL A 282 15.40 -0.61 -7.13
CA VAL A 282 14.53 -0.14 -6.04
C VAL A 282 15.23 -0.27 -4.69
N LEU A 283 15.84 -1.42 -4.37
CA LEU A 283 16.57 -1.62 -3.11
C LEU A 283 17.77 -0.67 -2.97
N ALA A 284 18.52 -0.47 -4.05
CA ALA A 284 19.63 0.48 -4.09
C ALA A 284 19.14 1.93 -3.94
N GLY A 285 18.00 2.27 -4.56
CA GLY A 285 17.36 3.57 -4.44
C GLY A 285 16.86 3.84 -3.03
N MET A 286 16.27 2.84 -2.37
CA MET A 286 15.84 2.91 -0.97
C MET A 286 17.02 3.08 -0.01
N GLU A 287 18.11 2.34 -0.21
CA GLU A 287 19.32 2.50 0.62
C GLU A 287 19.96 3.89 0.42
N TRP A 288 20.03 4.37 -0.83
CA TRP A 288 20.55 5.69 -1.14
C TRP A 288 19.66 6.81 -0.56
N TYR A 289 18.34 6.66 -0.68
CA TYR A 289 17.36 7.61 -0.14
C TYR A 289 17.48 7.75 1.39
N HIS A 290 17.61 6.63 2.11
CA HIS A 290 17.72 6.62 3.58
C HIS A 290 19.15 6.77 4.11
N SER A 291 20.14 6.95 3.23
CA SER A 291 21.54 7.21 3.64
C SER A 291 21.70 8.51 4.43
N GLN A 292 20.74 9.43 4.28
CA GLN A 292 20.64 10.67 5.05
C GLN A 292 19.35 10.64 5.86
N PRO A 293 19.36 11.07 7.14
CA PRO A 293 18.15 11.17 7.95
C PRO A 293 17.19 12.20 7.36
N GLU A 294 15.90 11.92 7.44
CA GLU A 294 14.89 12.90 7.07
C GLU A 294 14.78 13.98 8.15
N PRO A 295 14.54 15.25 7.78
CA PRO A 295 14.55 16.38 8.71
C PRO A 295 13.53 16.27 9.86
N ASP A 296 12.50 15.45 9.72
CA ASP A 296 11.39 15.34 10.70
C ASP A 296 11.47 14.05 11.54
N THR A 297 12.22 13.04 11.09
CA THR A 297 12.37 11.79 11.85
C THR A 297 13.18 11.98 13.13
N GLU A 298 14.16 12.89 13.13
CA GLU A 298 14.95 13.19 14.32
C GLU A 298 14.07 13.77 15.45
N MET A 299 13.15 14.67 15.10
CA MET A 299 12.20 15.25 16.07
C MET A 299 11.25 14.19 16.64
N LEU A 300 10.68 13.30 15.79
CA LEU A 300 9.75 12.26 16.24
C LEU A 300 10.43 11.17 17.09
N THR A 301 11.68 10.81 16.78
CA THR A 301 12.44 9.83 17.58
C THR A 301 12.84 10.39 18.95
N GLN A 302 13.11 11.70 19.06
CA GLN A 302 13.40 12.34 20.34
C GLN A 302 12.18 12.35 21.26
N PHE A 303 10.99 12.69 20.76
CA PHE A 303 9.75 12.61 21.55
C PHE A 303 9.40 11.18 22.00
N SER A 304 9.60 10.18 21.15
CA SER A 304 9.33 8.77 21.51
C SER A 304 10.31 8.22 22.56
N LEU A 305 11.54 8.73 22.63
CA LEU A 305 12.52 8.32 23.64
C LEU A 305 12.23 8.97 24.99
N GLU A 306 11.77 10.23 25.02
CA GLU A 306 11.36 10.92 26.25
C GLU A 306 10.11 10.26 26.89
N ASP A 307 9.15 9.78 26.09
CA ASP A 307 8.00 9.02 26.59
C ASP A 307 8.37 7.57 27.00
N GLY A 308 9.52 7.05 26.54
CA GLY A 308 10.04 5.73 26.85
C GLY A 308 10.74 5.62 28.22
N GLU A 309 11.10 6.75 28.85
CA GLU A 309 11.69 6.78 30.20
C GLU A 309 10.64 6.71 31.33
N PHE A 310 9.35 6.55 31.01
CA PHE A 310 8.25 6.42 31.97
C PHE A 310 7.66 5.00 32.10
N PHE A 311 8.31 3.98 31.56
CA PHE A 311 7.97 2.56 31.79
C PHE A 311 9.07 1.79 32.51
#